data_AF-A0AAI9X268-F1
#
_entry.id   AF-A0AAI9X268-F1
#
_cell.length_a   1.000
_cell.length_b   1.000
_cell.length_c   1.000
_cell.angle_alpha   90.00
_cell.angle_beta   90.00
_cell.angle_gamma   90.00
#
_symmetry.space_group_name_H-M   'P 1'
#
loop_
_entity.id
_entity.type
_entity.pdbx_description
1 polymer ?
#
loop_
_entity_poly.entity_id
_entity_poly.type
_entity_poly.pdbx_seq_one_letter_code
_entity_poly.pdbx_strand_id
1 'polypeptide(L)'
;MKVIGNFINQVFKDNPSAVRLFSPDELESNKLDGVFEGTNRNFQWDEFANARGGRVIEVLSEHMCQGFMQGYTLTGRIGIFPFYESFLGIIHTMMVQYAKFIKMAL
;
A
#
# COMPACT_ATOMS: atom_id res chain seq x y z
N MET A 1 -11.20 -0.12 -11.97
CA MET A 1 -10.18 -0.72 -11.09
C MET A 1 -10.44 -2.18 -10.68
N LYS A 2 -11.67 -2.73 -10.74
CA LYS A 2 -11.94 -4.13 -10.33
C LYS A 2 -11.00 -5.19 -10.91
N VAL A 3 -10.71 -5.13 -12.22
CA VAL A 3 -9.73 -6.04 -12.87
C VAL A 3 -8.33 -5.91 -12.24
N ILE A 4 -7.91 -4.69 -11.90
CA ILE A 4 -6.64 -4.43 -11.22
C ILE A 4 -6.67 -4.98 -9.79
N GLY A 5 -7.79 -4.84 -9.07
CA GLY A 5 -7.96 -5.46 -7.74
C GLY A 5 -7.75 -6.99 -7.78
N ASN A 6 -8.36 -7.66 -8.76
CA ASN A 6 -8.19 -9.11 -8.96
C ASN A 6 -6.76 -9.47 -9.37
N PHE A 7 -6.12 -8.64 -10.20
CA PHE A 7 -4.71 -8.83 -10.55
C PHE A 7 -3.79 -8.67 -9.33
N ILE A 8 -4.00 -7.64 -8.51
CA ILE A 8 -3.24 -7.45 -7.26
C ILE A 8 -3.45 -8.62 -6.30
N ASN A 9 -4.68 -9.17 -6.21
CA ASN A 9 -4.94 -10.38 -5.45
C ASN A 9 -4.06 -11.55 -5.93
N GLN A 10 -3.97 -11.76 -7.25
CA GLN A 10 -3.09 -12.79 -7.82
C GLN A 10 -1.61 -12.51 -7.50
N VAL A 11 -1.16 -11.27 -7.61
CA VAL A 11 0.20 -10.86 -7.23
C VAL A 11 0.49 -11.18 -5.76
N PHE A 12 -0.44 -10.96 -4.84
CA PHE A 12 -0.27 -11.34 -3.44
C PHE A 12 -0.15 -12.86 -3.24
N LYS A 13 -0.92 -13.65 -3.99
CA LYS A 13 -0.83 -15.13 -3.95
C LYS A 13 0.53 -15.62 -4.45
N ASP A 14 1.01 -15.05 -5.54
CA ASP A 14 2.29 -15.42 -6.15
C ASP A 14 3.50 -14.92 -5.31
N ASN A 15 3.28 -13.88 -4.50
CA ASN A 15 4.33 -13.20 -3.72
C ASN A 15 3.92 -12.98 -2.25
N PRO A 16 3.75 -14.05 -1.46
CA PRO A 16 3.09 -14.00 -0.15
C PRO A 16 3.83 -13.12 0.89
N SER A 17 5.15 -12.94 0.74
CA SER A 17 5.97 -12.15 1.65
C SER A 17 6.46 -10.83 1.06
N ALA A 18 6.54 -10.71 -0.27
CA ALA A 18 7.27 -9.61 -0.93
C ALA A 18 6.41 -8.41 -1.32
N VAL A 19 5.10 -8.58 -1.59
CA VAL A 19 4.24 -7.46 -2.08
C VAL A 19 3.24 -7.03 -1.02
N ARG A 20 3.15 -5.73 -0.73
CA ARG A 20 2.19 -5.16 0.24
C ARG A 20 1.54 -3.91 -0.33
N LEU A 21 0.27 -3.70 0.01
CA LEU A 21 -0.47 -2.51 -0.37
C LEU A 21 -0.73 -1.64 0.86
N PHE A 22 -0.51 -0.34 0.70
CA PHE A 22 -0.79 0.68 1.70
C PHE A 22 -1.87 1.61 1.13
N SER A 23 -2.90 1.96 1.89
CA SER A 23 -4.01 2.78 1.39
C SER A 23 -4.49 3.75 2.48
N PRO A 24 -4.79 5.02 2.16
CA PRO A 24 -5.25 5.98 3.14
C PRO A 24 -6.75 5.84 3.44
N ASP A 25 -7.23 4.62 3.74
CA ASP A 25 -8.65 4.28 3.92
C ASP A 25 -9.53 4.51 2.66
N GLU A 26 -8.96 4.27 1.49
CA GLU A 26 -9.63 4.52 0.20
C GLU A 26 -9.65 3.29 -0.72
N LEU A 27 -9.25 2.11 -0.26
CA LEU A 27 -9.07 0.95 -1.12
C LEU A 27 -10.39 0.50 -1.79
N GLU A 28 -11.45 0.36 -0.99
CA GLU A 28 -12.77 -0.05 -1.48
C GLU A 28 -13.38 1.04 -2.37
N SER A 29 -13.24 2.30 -1.96
CA SER A 29 -13.73 3.44 -2.74
C SER A 29 -13.04 3.57 -4.10
N ASN A 30 -11.75 3.19 -4.18
CA ASN A 30 -11.01 3.05 -5.42
C ASN A 30 -11.35 1.77 -6.22
N LYS A 31 -12.33 0.97 -5.77
CA LYS A 31 -12.79 -0.29 -6.40
C LYS A 31 -11.68 -1.33 -6.54
N LEU A 32 -10.83 -1.44 -5.51
CA LEU A 32 -9.75 -2.42 -5.38
C LEU A 32 -10.05 -3.49 -4.31
N ASP A 33 -11.29 -3.59 -3.88
CA ASP A 33 -11.82 -4.55 -2.90
C ASP A 33 -11.58 -6.02 -3.25
N GLY A 34 -11.39 -6.35 -4.54
CA GLY A 34 -11.05 -7.71 -5.00
C GLY A 34 -9.76 -8.30 -4.40
N VAL A 35 -8.89 -7.48 -3.82
CA VAL A 35 -7.72 -7.98 -3.06
C VAL A 35 -8.13 -8.80 -1.84
N PHE A 36 -9.30 -8.53 -1.25
CA PHE A 36 -9.75 -9.20 -0.02
C PHE A 36 -10.23 -10.65 -0.25
N GLU A 37 -10.33 -11.11 -1.50
CA GLU A 37 -10.62 -12.51 -1.77
C GLU A 37 -9.47 -13.45 -1.36
N GLY A 38 -8.22 -12.97 -1.33
CA GLY A 38 -7.04 -13.77 -1.00
C GLY A 38 -6.20 -13.24 0.16
N THR A 39 -6.55 -12.08 0.73
CA THR A 39 -5.86 -11.52 1.89
C THR A 39 -6.82 -10.68 2.74
N ASN A 40 -6.32 -10.17 3.86
CA ASN A 40 -7.06 -9.27 4.74
C ASN A 40 -6.27 -7.99 5.00
N ARG A 41 -6.93 -7.04 5.66
CA ARG A 41 -6.28 -5.90 6.31
C ARG A 41 -5.35 -6.39 7.40
N ASN A 42 -4.34 -5.58 7.70
CA ASN A 42 -3.40 -5.76 8.77
C ASN A 42 -3.13 -4.41 9.45
N PHE A 43 -2.49 -4.45 10.61
CA PHE A 43 -2.18 -3.26 11.41
C PHE A 43 -3.44 -2.47 11.79
N GLN A 44 -4.53 -3.19 12.07
CA GLN A 44 -5.79 -2.61 12.54
C GLN A 44 -5.96 -2.82 14.04
N TRP A 45 -6.84 -2.04 14.65
CA TRP A 45 -7.17 -2.16 16.07
C TRP A 45 -8.07 -3.36 16.37
N ASP A 46 -8.84 -3.82 15.38
CA ASP A 46 -9.79 -4.93 15.54
C ASP A 46 -9.08 -6.28 15.63
N GLU A 47 -9.70 -7.22 16.34
CA GLU A 47 -9.10 -8.52 16.64
C GLU A 47 -8.83 -9.39 15.40
N PHE A 48 -9.51 -9.13 14.28
CA PHE A 48 -9.43 -9.94 13.06
C PHE A 48 -8.31 -9.45 12.13
N ALA A 49 -7.98 -8.16 12.16
CA ALA A 49 -6.94 -7.55 11.34
C ALA A 49 -5.75 -6.99 12.15
N ASN A 50 -5.68 -7.22 13.46
CA ASN A 50 -4.47 -6.92 14.24
C ASN A 50 -3.39 -8.00 14.05
N ALA A 51 -2.34 -7.67 13.30
CA ALA A 51 -1.12 -8.46 13.13
C ALA A 51 -1.27 -9.89 12.55
N ARG A 52 -2.41 -10.24 11.93
CA ARG A 52 -2.68 -11.60 11.41
C ARG A 52 -2.12 -11.89 10.00
N GLY A 53 -1.08 -11.18 9.58
CA GLY A 53 -0.40 -11.45 8.30
C GLY A 53 -1.07 -10.91 7.04
N GLY A 54 -2.11 -10.07 7.16
CA GLY A 54 -2.74 -9.41 6.01
C GLY A 54 -1.75 -8.57 5.17
N ARG A 55 -2.04 -8.47 3.86
CA ARG A 55 -1.18 -7.77 2.87
C ARG A 55 -1.63 -6.35 2.56
N VAL A 56 -2.75 -5.92 3.13
CA VAL A 56 -3.27 -4.55 3.00
C VAL A 56 -3.09 -3.84 4.34
N ILE A 57 -2.48 -2.66 4.34
CA ILE A 57 -2.43 -1.77 5.52
C ILE A 57 -3.20 -0.51 5.18
N GLU A 58 -4.23 -0.21 5.97
CA GLU A 58 -4.99 1.03 5.84
C GLU A 58 -4.85 1.88 7.09
N VAL A 59 -4.53 3.15 6.88
CA VAL A 59 -4.47 4.19 7.91
C VAL A 59 -4.85 5.48 7.22
N LEU A 60 -5.82 6.24 7.74
CA LEU A 60 -6.26 7.52 7.16
C LEU A 60 -5.16 8.61 7.31
N SER A 61 -4.06 8.44 6.60
CA SER A 61 -2.89 9.31 6.56
C SER A 61 -2.01 8.96 5.35
N GLU A 62 -2.00 9.83 4.35
CA GLU A 62 -1.17 9.68 3.16
C GLU A 62 0.31 9.67 3.52
N HIS A 63 0.72 10.47 4.52
CA HIS A 63 2.09 10.50 5.03
C HIS A 63 2.53 9.14 5.56
N MET A 64 1.70 8.48 6.38
CA MET A 64 2.03 7.17 6.92
C MET A 64 2.10 6.12 5.82
N CYS A 65 1.10 6.07 4.94
CA CYS A 65 1.08 5.11 3.84
C CYS A 65 2.27 5.28 2.89
N GLN A 66 2.60 6.52 2.52
CA GLN A 66 3.77 6.83 1.69
C GLN A 66 5.08 6.46 2.40
N GLY A 67 5.24 6.81 3.67
CA GLY A 67 6.43 6.48 4.46
C GLY A 67 6.62 4.97 4.63
N PHE A 68 5.56 4.24 4.94
CA PHE A 68 5.59 2.78 5.01
C PHE A 68 5.94 2.15 3.67
N MET A 69 5.34 2.59 2.57
CA MET A 69 5.64 2.10 1.23
C MET A 69 7.11 2.34 0.87
N GLN A 70 7.65 3.54 1.14
CA GLN A 70 9.05 3.87 0.89
C GLN A 70 10.00 2.97 1.69
N GLY A 71 9.83 2.86 3.01
CA GLY A 71 10.68 2.01 3.84
C GLY A 71 10.59 0.53 3.45
N TYR A 72 9.39 0.07 3.08
CA TYR A 72 9.16 -1.29 2.60
C TYR A 72 9.88 -1.55 1.27
N THR A 73 9.88 -0.56 0.37
CA THR A 73 10.55 -0.67 -0.94
C THR A 73 12.07 -0.62 -0.80
N LEU A 74 12.59 0.28 0.04
CA LEU A 74 14.03 0.41 0.32
C LEU A 74 14.64 -0.85 0.95
N THR A 75 13.83 -1.68 1.60
CA THR A 75 14.27 -2.96 2.18
C THR A 75 14.10 -4.14 1.21
N GLY A 76 14.00 -3.87 -0.09
CA GLY A 76 14.05 -4.88 -1.16
C GLY A 76 12.71 -5.53 -1.52
N ARG A 77 11.59 -4.96 -1.08
CA ARG A 77 10.23 -5.49 -1.30
C ARG A 77 9.43 -4.53 -2.19
N ILE A 78 8.18 -4.86 -2.51
CA ILE A 78 7.35 -4.06 -3.44
C ILE A 78 6.13 -3.49 -2.71
N GLY A 79 6.00 -2.17 -2.72
CA GLY A 79 4.85 -1.44 -2.21
C GLY A 79 3.89 -1.00 -3.32
N ILE A 80 2.59 -1.08 -3.07
CA ILE A 80 1.53 -0.51 -3.92
C ILE A 80 0.79 0.54 -3.08
N PHE A 81 0.53 1.73 -3.64
CA PHE A 81 -0.09 2.84 -2.91
C PHE A 81 -1.16 3.54 -3.78
N PRO A 82 -2.40 3.04 -3.79
CA PRO A 82 -3.54 3.76 -4.37
C PRO A 82 -4.03 4.85 -3.41
N PHE A 83 -4.40 6.00 -3.95
CA PHE A 83 -5.00 7.12 -3.23
C PHE A 83 -5.71 8.07 -4.23
N TYR A 84 -6.55 8.96 -3.76
CA TYR A 84 -7.23 9.96 -4.57
C TYR A 84 -6.29 11.05 -5.09
N GLU A 85 -6.46 11.37 -6.36
CA GLU A 85 -5.63 12.38 -7.05
C GLU A 85 -5.67 13.75 -6.38
N SER A 86 -6.82 14.17 -5.85
CA SER A 86 -6.96 15.46 -5.16
C SER A 86 -6.07 15.61 -3.93
N PHE A 87 -5.65 14.50 -3.32
CA PHE A 87 -4.84 14.48 -2.10
C PHE A 87 -3.34 14.32 -2.37
N LEU A 88 -2.93 14.24 -3.64
CA LEU A 88 -1.52 14.15 -4.05
C LEU A 88 -0.64 15.25 -3.44
N GLY A 89 -1.21 16.44 -3.25
CA GLY A 89 -0.51 17.58 -2.65
C GLY A 89 0.02 17.31 -1.23
N ILE A 90 -0.65 16.43 -0.47
CA ILE A 90 -0.29 16.12 0.93
C ILE A 90 1.11 15.52 1.02
N ILE A 91 1.45 14.60 0.11
CA ILE A 91 2.72 13.87 0.11
C ILE A 91 3.70 14.30 -0.98
N HIS A 92 3.40 15.39 -1.69
CA HIS A 92 4.22 15.85 -2.82
C HIS A 92 5.70 16.00 -2.43
N THR A 93 5.97 16.62 -1.28
CA THR A 93 7.32 16.82 -0.77
C THR A 93 8.00 15.49 -0.41
N MET A 94 7.29 14.50 0.12
CA MET A 94 7.82 13.16 0.39
C MET A 94 8.21 12.43 -0.91
N MET A 95 7.40 12.54 -1.97
CA MET A 95 7.74 11.98 -3.28
C MET A 95 9.00 12.63 -3.87
N VAL A 96 9.12 13.96 -3.79
CA VAL A 96 10.31 14.68 -4.26
C VAL A 96 11.55 14.25 -3.50
N GLN A 97 11.48 14.11 -2.17
CA GLN A 97 12.62 13.65 -1.38
C GLN A 97 13.02 12.21 -1.72
N TYR A 98 12.03 11.33 -1.90
CA TYR A 98 12.30 9.95 -2.29
C TYR A 98 12.95 9.87 -3.69
N ALA A 99 12.46 10.65 -4.66
CA ALA A 99 13.07 10.72 -5.99
C ALA A 99 14.52 11.23 -5.95
N LYS A 100 14.81 12.25 -5.12
CA LYS A 100 16.18 12.75 -4.90
C LYS A 100 17.07 11.67 -4.27
N PHE A 101 16.57 10.96 -3.26
CA PHE A 101 17.30 9.87 -2.61
C PHE A 101 17.67 8.79 -3.63
N ILE A 102 16.70 8.31 -4.42
CA ILE A 102 16.92 7.28 -5.45
C ILE A 102 17.97 7.75 -6.46
N LYS A 103 17.88 8.98 -6.96
CA LYS A 103 18.86 9.55 -7.92
C LYS A 103 20.29 9.62 -7.38
N MET A 104 20.46 9.79 -6.07
CA MET A 104 21.78 9.94 -5.44
C MET A 104 22.38 8.61 -4.99
N ALA A 105 21.54 7.65 -4.61
CA ALA A 105 21.95 6.38 -4.01
C ALA A 105 22.01 5.21 -5.02
N LEU A 106 21.29 5.30 -6.14
CA LEU A 106 21.26 4.34 -7.25
C LEU A 106 21.77 5.00 -8.54
#